data_AF-A0A9W6TNQ4-F1
#
_entry.id   AF-A0A9W6TNQ4-F1
#
_cell.length_a   1.000
_cell.length_b   1.000
_cell.length_c   1.000
_cell.angle_alpha   90.00
_cell.angle_beta   90.00
_cell.angle_gamma   90.00
#
_symmetry.space_group_name_H-M   'P 1'
#
loop_
_entity.id
_entity.type
_entity.pdbx_description
1 polymer ?
#
loop_
_entity_poly.entity_id
_entity_poly.type
_entity_poly.pdbx_seq_one_letter_code
_entity_poly.pdbx_strand_id
1 'polypeptide(L)'
;MAGCTVFSALDMVDGYYQLLMRESDIPLTAVSTASGMLWEWLVMPQGLSNAPATFNRLVMQLFRPIRHLVQTYFDDIFVHSRASEGKTAVEAQLGHLREVLLCMRENHLYANINKCIFRAEVIPFLGCFLGKDGVRADSEKVGAIPQWPVPVTQKDLRKWLGLANYLHKYSANYADMARPLTNLLKTDAVWS
;
A
#
# COMPACT_ATOMS: atom_id res chain seq x y z
N MET A 1 -0.62 -5.43 14.75
CA MET A 1 -0.11 -6.61 14.01
C MET A 1 1.02 -7.38 14.71
N ALA A 2 1.72 -6.82 15.71
CA ALA A 2 2.77 -7.55 16.43
C ALA A 2 2.25 -8.84 17.09
N GLY A 3 3.02 -9.92 17.00
CA GLY A 3 2.67 -11.24 17.55
C GLY A 3 1.62 -12.02 16.76
N CYS A 4 1.19 -11.52 15.59
CA CYS A 4 0.33 -12.26 14.66
C CYS A 4 1.18 -13.19 13.78
N THR A 5 0.61 -14.33 13.41
CA THR A 5 1.30 -15.38 12.65
C THR A 5 0.59 -15.73 11.34
N VAL A 6 -0.69 -15.36 11.21
CA VAL A 6 -1.50 -15.61 10.01
C VAL A 6 -2.07 -14.28 9.54
N PHE A 7 -1.91 -14.03 8.24
CA PHE A 7 -2.29 -12.80 7.59
C PHE A 7 -3.13 -13.08 6.33
N SER A 8 -3.95 -12.11 5.96
CA SER A 8 -4.65 -12.04 4.69
C SER A 8 -4.59 -10.60 4.20
N ALA A 9 -4.44 -10.41 2.88
CA ALA A 9 -4.47 -9.11 2.23
C ALA A 9 -5.60 -9.11 1.20
N LEU A 10 -6.49 -8.13 1.27
CA LEU A 10 -7.54 -7.92 0.28
C LEU A 10 -7.23 -6.62 -0.45
N ASP A 11 -7.38 -6.64 -1.77
CA ASP A 11 -7.20 -5.50 -2.68
C ASP A 11 -8.57 -5.15 -3.24
N MET A 12 -9.01 -3.90 -3.08
CA MET A 12 -10.32 -3.47 -3.62
C MET A 12 -10.29 -3.29 -5.14
N VAL A 13 -11.36 -3.70 -5.83
CA VAL A 13 -11.49 -3.53 -7.29
C VAL A 13 -11.72 -2.05 -7.61
N ASP A 14 -10.77 -1.41 -8.28
CA ASP A 14 -10.93 -0.02 -8.75
C ASP A 14 -11.55 0.92 -7.69
N GLY A 15 -10.94 0.97 -6.50
CA GLY A 15 -11.55 1.49 -5.28
C GLY A 15 -12.31 2.82 -5.42
N TYR A 16 -11.76 3.80 -6.14
CA TYR A 16 -12.43 5.09 -6.35
C TYR A 16 -13.78 4.96 -7.06
N TYR A 17 -13.91 4.09 -8.07
CA TYR A 17 -15.17 3.91 -8.78
C TYR A 17 -16.25 3.23 -7.94
N GLN A 18 -15.94 2.74 -6.73
CA GLN A 18 -16.93 2.22 -5.80
C GLN A 18 -17.61 3.33 -4.97
N LEU A 19 -17.09 4.57 -4.99
CA LEU A 19 -17.63 5.69 -4.23
C LEU A 19 -18.53 6.55 -5.11
N LEU A 20 -19.75 6.81 -4.65
CA LEU A 20 -20.64 7.75 -5.32
C LEU A 20 -20.12 9.18 -5.18
N MET A 21 -20.20 9.94 -6.28
CA MET A 21 -20.05 11.38 -6.24
C MET A 21 -21.24 12.00 -5.50
N ARG A 22 -21.00 13.08 -4.78
CA ARG A 22 -22.07 13.91 -4.25
C ARG A 22 -22.83 14.51 -5.44
N GLU A 23 -24.16 14.45 -5.42
CA GLU A 23 -25.01 14.89 -6.54
C GLU A 23 -24.70 16.32 -7.03
N SER A 24 -24.43 17.25 -6.11
CA SER A 24 -24.07 18.64 -6.45
C SER A 24 -22.74 18.78 -7.18
N ASP A 25 -21.85 17.79 -7.05
CA ASP A 25 -20.48 17.83 -7.55
C ASP A 25 -20.32 17.01 -8.85
N ILE A 26 -21.34 16.23 -9.24
CA ILE A 26 -21.36 15.44 -10.48
C ILE A 26 -21.06 16.33 -11.72
N PRO A 27 -21.68 17.51 -11.89
CA PRO A 27 -21.39 18.36 -13.06
C PRO A 27 -19.94 18.88 -13.12
N LEU A 28 -19.22 18.91 -11.99
CA LEU A 28 -17.81 19.32 -11.94
C LEU A 28 -16.87 18.25 -12.50
N THR A 29 -17.37 17.03 -12.72
CA THR A 29 -16.60 15.91 -13.28
C THR A 29 -16.76 15.78 -14.79
N ALA A 30 -17.44 16.72 -15.44
CA ALA A 30 -17.72 16.66 -16.87
C ALA A 30 -16.44 16.52 -17.72
N VAL A 31 -16.43 15.52 -18.61
CA VAL A 31 -15.38 15.28 -19.59
C VAL A 31 -15.95 15.30 -20.99
N SER A 32 -15.19 15.86 -21.95
CA SER A 32 -15.56 15.83 -23.37
C SER A 32 -14.96 14.61 -24.04
N THR A 33 -15.75 13.89 -24.83
CA THR A 33 -15.25 12.86 -25.75
C THR A 33 -14.90 13.47 -27.11
N ALA A 34 -14.25 12.69 -27.98
CA ALA A 34 -13.91 13.11 -29.34
C ALA A 34 -15.15 13.41 -30.22
N SER A 35 -16.34 12.93 -29.84
CA SER A 35 -17.60 13.27 -30.51
C SER A 35 -18.17 14.63 -30.09
N GLY A 36 -17.53 15.33 -29.14
CA GLY A 36 -18.01 16.59 -28.58
C GLY A 36 -19.12 16.42 -27.54
N MET A 37 -19.47 15.19 -27.15
CA MET A 37 -20.45 14.93 -26.10
C MET A 37 -19.80 15.07 -24.73
N LEU A 38 -20.51 15.71 -23.80
CA LEU A 38 -20.12 15.81 -22.40
C LEU A 38 -20.68 14.63 -21.61
N TRP A 39 -19.82 14.03 -20.80
CA TRP A 39 -20.16 12.94 -19.89
C TRP A 39 -19.75 13.32 -18.48
N GLU A 40 -20.58 13.00 -17.51
CA GLU A 40 -20.33 13.25 -16.09
C GLU A 40 -20.17 11.92 -15.35
N TRP A 41 -19.37 11.93 -14.29
CA TRP A 41 -19.12 10.76 -13.46
C TRP A 41 -20.07 10.71 -12.27
N LEU A 42 -20.83 9.62 -12.17
CA LEU A 42 -21.69 9.35 -11.01
C LEU A 42 -20.91 8.75 -9.82
N VAL A 43 -19.75 8.17 -10.10
CA VAL A 43 -18.81 7.62 -9.13
C VAL A 43 -17.50 8.40 -9.18
N MET A 44 -16.72 8.38 -8.11
CA MET A 44 -15.50 9.17 -7.99
C MET A 44 -14.48 8.77 -9.07
N PRO A 45 -14.17 9.64 -10.04
CA PRO A 45 -13.23 9.31 -11.08
C PRO A 45 -11.79 9.36 -10.58
N GLN A 46 -10.91 8.61 -11.26
CA GLN A 46 -9.47 8.78 -11.10
C GLN A 46 -9.03 10.19 -11.53
N GLY A 47 -7.97 10.70 -10.92
CA GLY A 47 -7.38 12.01 -11.25
C GLY A 47 -7.89 13.19 -10.42
N LEU A 48 -8.95 13.02 -9.62
CA LEU A 48 -9.34 14.06 -8.67
C LEU A 48 -8.30 14.20 -7.54
N SER A 49 -7.86 15.42 -7.28
CA SER A 49 -6.82 15.75 -6.29
C SER A 49 -7.12 15.21 -4.88
N ASN A 50 -8.40 15.18 -4.49
CA ASN A 50 -8.84 14.73 -3.16
C ASN A 50 -9.45 13.33 -3.13
N ALA A 51 -9.47 12.60 -4.26
CA ALA A 51 -9.99 11.23 -4.29
C ALA A 51 -9.26 10.30 -3.30
N PRO A 52 -7.91 10.28 -3.23
CA PRO A 52 -7.20 9.41 -2.30
C PRO A 52 -7.57 9.69 -0.84
N ALA A 53 -7.58 10.97 -0.44
CA ALA A 53 -7.86 11.37 0.93
C ALA A 53 -9.31 11.03 1.33
N THR A 54 -10.26 11.24 0.43
CA THR A 54 -11.68 10.95 0.66
C THR A 54 -11.90 9.44 0.80
N PHE A 55 -11.30 8.66 -0.10
CA PHE A 55 -11.37 7.21 -0.10
C PHE A 55 -10.77 6.61 1.19
N ASN A 56 -9.53 7.00 1.53
CA ASN A 56 -8.88 6.51 2.74
C ASN A 56 -9.69 6.85 4.00
N ARG A 57 -10.28 8.05 4.07
CA ARG A 57 -11.17 8.43 5.18
C ARG A 57 -12.39 7.50 5.29
N LEU A 58 -13.03 7.17 4.17
CA LEU A 58 -14.16 6.24 4.16
C LEU A 58 -13.74 4.87 4.71
N VAL A 59 -12.72 4.26 4.12
CA VAL A 59 -12.23 2.92 4.48
C VAL A 59 -11.83 2.88 5.95
N MET A 60 -11.10 3.88 6.44
CA MET A 60 -10.71 3.97 7.85
C MET A 60 -11.93 4.06 8.80
N GLN A 61 -12.99 4.78 8.43
CA GLN A 61 -14.20 4.88 9.27
C GLN A 61 -14.99 3.58 9.27
N LEU A 62 -15.14 2.92 8.12
CA LEU A 62 -15.89 1.67 7.98
C LEU A 62 -15.26 0.54 8.82
N PHE A 63 -13.94 0.39 8.75
CA PHE A 63 -13.22 -0.65 9.49
C PHE A 63 -12.85 -0.24 10.93
N ARG A 64 -13.16 0.99 11.36
CA ARG A 64 -12.85 1.49 12.71
C ARG A 64 -13.33 0.57 13.85
N PRO A 65 -14.55 -0.01 13.80
CA PRO A 65 -15.02 -0.92 14.86
C PRO A 65 -14.15 -2.18 15.01
N ILE A 66 -13.58 -2.65 13.90
CA ILE A 66 -12.78 -3.89 13.82
C ILE A 66 -11.29 -3.62 13.56
N ARG A 67 -10.82 -2.39 13.86
CA ARG A 67 -9.41 -1.99 13.69
C ARG A 67 -8.39 -2.79 14.51
N HIS A 68 -8.86 -3.59 15.48
CA HIS A 68 -8.00 -4.43 16.31
C HIS A 68 -7.58 -5.73 15.59
N LEU A 69 -8.29 -6.11 14.52
CA LEU A 69 -8.03 -7.27 13.67
C LEU A 69 -7.70 -6.90 12.21
N VAL A 70 -7.96 -5.64 11.82
CA VAL A 70 -7.69 -5.10 10.49
C VAL A 70 -6.88 -3.82 10.53
N GLN A 71 -5.91 -3.74 9.62
CA GLN A 71 -5.22 -2.51 9.24
C GLN A 71 -5.56 -2.17 7.79
N THR A 72 -5.92 -0.92 7.51
CA THR A 72 -6.22 -0.46 6.14
C THR A 72 -5.26 0.61 5.69
N TYR A 73 -5.05 0.70 4.37
CA TYR A 73 -4.31 1.78 3.71
C TYR A 73 -4.79 1.94 2.27
N PHE A 74 -5.56 3.00 2.00
CA PHE A 74 -6.27 3.16 0.71
C PHE A 74 -7.00 1.86 0.33
N ASP A 75 -6.63 1.25 -0.80
CA ASP A 75 -7.27 0.08 -1.40
C ASP A 75 -6.91 -1.24 -0.71
N ASP A 76 -5.87 -1.24 0.14
CA ASP A 76 -5.38 -2.42 0.82
C ASP A 76 -6.06 -2.62 2.18
N ILE A 77 -6.57 -3.84 2.41
CA ILE A 77 -7.12 -4.28 3.69
C ILE A 77 -6.31 -5.48 4.18
N PHE A 78 -5.62 -5.31 5.32
CA PHE A 78 -4.77 -6.32 5.92
C PHE A 78 -5.43 -6.91 7.17
N VAL A 79 -5.82 -8.18 7.10
CA VAL A 79 -6.40 -8.93 8.22
C VAL A 79 -5.31 -9.73 8.91
N HIS A 80 -5.22 -9.62 10.24
CA HIS A 80 -4.17 -10.30 11.00
C HIS A 80 -4.73 -11.08 12.19
N SER A 81 -4.19 -12.27 12.41
CA SER A 81 -4.59 -13.14 13.52
C SER A 81 -3.41 -13.74 14.26
N ARG A 82 -3.67 -14.04 15.53
CA ARG A 82 -2.82 -14.84 16.40
C ARG A 82 -3.67 -15.92 17.05
N ALA A 83 -3.04 -16.96 17.57
CA ALA A 83 -3.73 -17.92 18.40
C ALA A 83 -4.28 -17.23 19.66
N SER A 84 -5.46 -17.65 20.09
CA SER A 84 -6.12 -17.19 21.32
C SER A 84 -6.59 -18.40 22.11
N GLU A 85 -6.97 -18.22 23.38
CA GLU A 85 -7.42 -19.35 24.22
C GLU A 85 -8.53 -20.16 23.53
N GLY A 86 -8.24 -21.44 23.26
CA GLY A 86 -9.15 -22.38 22.60
C GLY A 86 -9.26 -22.27 21.08
N LYS A 87 -8.52 -21.39 20.39
CA LYS A 87 -8.52 -21.28 18.92
C LYS A 87 -7.11 -21.18 18.35
N THR A 88 -6.85 -21.97 17.31
CA THR A 88 -5.67 -21.81 16.46
C THR A 88 -5.71 -20.46 15.74
N ALA A 89 -4.54 -19.96 15.31
CA ALA A 89 -4.46 -18.72 14.54
C ALA A 89 -5.29 -18.78 13.22
N VAL A 90 -5.43 -19.98 12.65
CA VAL A 90 -6.24 -20.21 11.43
C VAL A 90 -7.73 -20.07 11.72
N GLU A 91 -8.22 -20.64 12.83
CA GLU A 91 -9.63 -20.51 13.24
C GLU A 91 -9.98 -19.06 13.57
N ALA A 92 -9.09 -18.35 14.26
CA ALA A 92 -9.24 -16.91 14.50
C ALA A 92 -9.31 -16.13 13.17
N GLN A 93 -8.42 -16.43 12.21
CA GLN A 93 -8.39 -15.76 10.91
C GLN A 93 -9.68 -15.96 10.10
N LEU A 94 -10.31 -17.14 10.17
CA LEU A 94 -11.60 -17.38 9.52
C LEU A 94 -12.71 -16.49 10.11
N GLY A 95 -12.74 -16.33 11.44
CA GLY A 95 -13.66 -15.42 12.12
C GLY A 95 -13.44 -13.96 11.72
N HIS A 96 -12.19 -13.50 11.76
CA HIS A 96 -11.84 -12.14 11.38
C HIS A 96 -12.15 -11.86 9.89
N LEU A 97 -11.82 -12.77 8.98
CA LEU A 97 -12.18 -12.64 7.57
C LEU A 97 -13.70 -12.55 7.38
N ARG A 98 -14.48 -13.32 8.14
CA ARG A 98 -15.94 -13.24 8.08
C ARG A 98 -16.43 -11.86 8.48
N GLU A 99 -15.94 -11.29 9.59
CA GLU A 99 -16.31 -9.94 10.02
C GLU A 99 -15.94 -8.87 8.98
N VAL A 100 -14.74 -8.96 8.41
CA VAL A 100 -14.27 -8.04 7.37
C VAL A 100 -15.14 -8.13 6.12
N LEU A 101 -15.41 -9.34 5.62
CA LEU A 101 -16.22 -9.56 4.42
C LEU A 101 -17.69 -9.16 4.64
N LEU A 102 -18.22 -9.32 5.85
CA LEU A 102 -19.55 -8.82 6.21
C LEU A 102 -19.60 -7.30 6.16
N CYS A 103 -18.62 -6.61 6.76
CA CYS A 103 -18.50 -5.16 6.71
C CYS A 103 -18.40 -4.65 5.26
N MET A 104 -17.58 -5.30 4.43
CA MET A 104 -17.48 -4.97 3.00
C MET A 104 -18.82 -5.16 2.29
N ARG A 105 -19.50 -6.29 2.52
CA ARG A 105 -20.79 -6.60 1.89
C ARG A 105 -21.88 -5.60 2.26
N GLU A 106 -21.96 -5.21 3.54
CA GLU A 106 -22.93 -4.22 4.02
C GLU A 106 -22.72 -2.83 3.41
N ASN A 107 -21.47 -2.50 3.07
CA ASN A 107 -21.09 -1.21 2.47
C ASN A 107 -20.87 -1.29 0.96
N HIS A 108 -21.25 -2.41 0.31
CA HIS A 108 -21.07 -2.63 -1.12
C HIS A 108 -19.63 -2.42 -1.62
N LEU A 109 -18.65 -2.83 -0.81
CA LEU A 109 -17.23 -2.82 -1.18
C LEU A 109 -16.83 -4.17 -1.79
N TYR A 110 -16.12 -4.13 -2.91
CA TYR A 110 -15.73 -5.30 -3.69
C TYR A 110 -14.21 -5.47 -3.75
N ALA A 111 -13.75 -6.71 -3.56
CA ALA A 111 -12.34 -7.08 -3.61
C ALA A 111 -11.99 -7.83 -4.90
N ASN A 112 -10.79 -7.60 -5.42
CA ASN A 112 -10.24 -8.32 -6.56
C ASN A 112 -9.70 -9.67 -6.09
N ILE A 113 -10.48 -10.73 -6.29
CA ILE A 113 -10.14 -12.07 -5.82
C ILE A 113 -8.77 -12.56 -6.32
N ASN A 114 -8.35 -12.16 -7.53
CA ASN A 114 -7.08 -12.57 -8.13
C ASN A 114 -5.86 -11.92 -7.46
N LYS A 115 -6.06 -10.80 -6.75
CA LYS A 115 -5.01 -10.10 -5.99
C LYS A 115 -5.10 -10.35 -4.49
N CYS A 116 -6.20 -10.93 -4.02
CA CYS A 116 -6.37 -11.27 -2.62
C CYS A 116 -5.45 -12.42 -2.21
N ILE A 117 -4.88 -12.32 -1.02
CA ILE A 117 -4.06 -13.36 -0.39
C ILE A 117 -4.77 -13.78 0.90
N PHE A 118 -5.03 -15.07 1.06
CA PHE A 118 -5.71 -15.60 2.23
C PHE A 118 -4.79 -16.54 3.01
N ARG A 119 -4.77 -16.40 4.34
CA ARG A 119 -4.13 -17.33 5.27
C ARG A 119 -2.66 -17.62 4.90
N ALA A 120 -1.88 -16.57 4.78
CA ALA A 120 -0.44 -16.65 4.54
C ALA A 120 0.34 -16.28 5.82
N GLU A 121 1.53 -16.85 5.97
CA GLU A 121 2.47 -16.48 7.05
C GLU A 121 3.18 -15.16 6.75
N VAL A 122 3.29 -14.82 5.46
CA VAL A 122 3.90 -13.60 4.95
C VAL A 122 3.03 -13.02 3.85
N ILE A 123 2.78 -11.72 3.88
CA ILE A 123 2.02 -10.99 2.85
C ILE A 123 2.79 -9.74 2.39
N PRO A 124 2.57 -9.26 1.15
CA PRO A 124 2.94 -7.91 0.75
C PRO A 124 2.24 -6.89 1.66
N PHE A 125 2.97 -5.83 2.05
CA PHE A 125 2.48 -4.79 2.94
C PHE A 125 3.20 -3.47 2.64
N LEU A 126 2.53 -2.54 1.96
CA LEU A 126 3.04 -1.18 1.68
C LEU A 126 4.44 -1.16 1.05
N GLY A 127 4.65 -2.00 0.02
CA GLY A 127 5.92 -2.18 -0.68
C GLY A 127 6.93 -3.07 0.06
N CYS A 128 6.64 -3.49 1.29
CA CYS A 128 7.46 -4.41 2.07
C CYS A 128 6.76 -5.77 2.17
N PHE A 129 7.33 -6.68 2.97
CA PHE A 129 6.65 -7.92 3.35
C PHE A 129 6.44 -7.94 4.86
N LEU A 130 5.25 -8.33 5.30
CA LEU A 130 4.92 -8.50 6.71
C LEU A 130 4.82 -9.99 7.02
N GLY A 131 5.49 -10.44 8.07
CA GLY A 131 5.34 -11.79 8.63
C GLY A 131 5.42 -11.81 10.15
N LYS A 132 5.57 -13.01 10.73
CA LYS A 132 5.64 -13.20 12.19
C LYS A 132 6.74 -12.38 12.88
N ASP A 133 7.88 -12.21 12.20
CA ASP A 133 9.07 -11.52 12.71
C ASP A 133 9.01 -9.98 12.45
N GLY A 134 7.88 -9.50 11.92
CA GLY A 134 7.66 -8.10 11.60
C GLY A 134 7.79 -7.78 10.11
N VAL A 135 8.11 -6.52 9.82
CA VAL A 135 8.21 -5.99 8.45
C VAL A 135 9.63 -6.18 7.93
N ARG A 136 9.78 -6.90 6.82
CA ARG A 136 11.04 -7.10 6.09
C ARG A 136 11.04 -6.38 4.75
N ALA A 137 12.22 -6.02 4.28
CA ALA A 137 12.40 -5.45 2.95
C ALA A 137 11.99 -6.43 1.85
N ASP A 138 11.68 -5.88 0.69
CA ASP A 138 11.53 -6.64 -0.54
C ASP A 138 12.87 -7.28 -0.94
N SER A 139 12.90 -8.61 -1.01
CA SER A 139 14.11 -9.38 -1.33
C SER A 139 14.65 -9.09 -2.72
N GLU A 140 13.80 -8.72 -3.68
CA GLU A 140 14.26 -8.35 -5.02
C GLU A 140 15.02 -7.03 -4.98
N LYS A 141 14.49 -6.03 -4.25
CA LYS A 141 15.15 -4.73 -4.06
C LYS A 141 16.46 -4.85 -3.30
N VAL A 142 16.52 -5.73 -2.30
CA VAL A 142 17.76 -6.03 -1.56
C VAL A 142 18.76 -6.74 -2.49
N GLY A 143 18.31 -7.75 -3.23
CA GLY A 143 19.14 -8.50 -4.18
C GLY A 143 19.66 -7.66 -5.35
N ALA A 144 18.97 -6.58 -5.71
CA ALA A 144 19.40 -5.64 -6.73
C ALA A 144 20.62 -4.81 -6.33
N ILE A 145 20.86 -4.58 -5.03
CA ILE A 145 22.00 -3.77 -4.55
C ILE A 145 23.36 -4.31 -5.03
N PRO A 146 23.74 -5.58 -4.75
CA PRO A 146 25.05 -6.11 -5.16
C PRO A 146 25.22 -6.23 -6.67
N GLN A 147 24.11 -6.26 -7.42
CA GLN A 147 24.10 -6.35 -8.89
C GLN A 147 24.06 -4.97 -9.56
N TRP A 148 23.86 -3.90 -8.77
CA TRP A 148 23.71 -2.56 -9.32
C TRP A 148 25.05 -2.07 -9.88
N PRO A 149 25.10 -1.62 -11.15
CA PRO A 149 26.34 -1.13 -11.75
C PRO A 149 26.86 0.08 -10.99
N VAL A 150 28.17 0.16 -10.78
CA VAL A 150 28.79 1.32 -10.13
C VAL A 150 28.36 2.59 -10.86
N PRO A 151 27.71 3.55 -10.20
CA PRO A 151 27.30 4.79 -10.85
C PRO A 151 28.53 5.50 -11.43
N VAL A 152 28.42 5.97 -12.68
CA VAL A 152 29.46 6.78 -13.34
C VAL A 152 28.99 8.20 -13.64
N THR A 153 27.70 8.49 -13.40
CA THR A 153 27.11 9.81 -13.56
C THR A 153 26.28 10.19 -12.33
N GLN A 154 26.12 11.50 -12.08
CA GLN A 154 25.22 12.00 -11.04
C GLN A 154 23.78 11.49 -11.21
N LYS A 155 23.31 11.30 -12.45
CA LYS A 155 21.98 10.76 -12.73
C LYS A 155 21.85 9.32 -12.23
N ASP A 156 22.85 8.49 -12.47
CA ASP A 156 22.86 7.10 -12.01
C ASP A 156 22.99 7.01 -10.49
N LEU A 157 23.78 7.91 -9.89
CA LEU A 157 23.90 7.99 -8.44
C LEU A 157 22.60 8.44 -7.77
N ARG A 158 21.85 9.37 -8.36
CA ARG A 158 20.50 9.71 -7.87
C ARG A 158 19.56 8.52 -7.89
N LYS A 159 19.59 7.69 -8.96
CA LYS A 159 18.78 6.46 -9.02
C LYS A 159 19.17 5.47 -7.93
N TRP A 160 20.48 5.23 -7.76
CA TRP A 160 20.99 4.34 -6.73
C TRP A 160 20.63 4.83 -5.32
N LEU A 161 20.84 6.13 -5.04
CA LEU A 161 20.45 6.74 -3.77
C LEU A 161 18.94 6.69 -3.53
N GLY A 162 18.12 6.71 -4.58
CA GLY A 162 16.68 6.48 -4.48
C GLY A 162 16.35 5.08 -3.92
N LEU A 163 16.99 4.04 -4.45
CA LEU A 163 16.85 2.66 -3.94
C LEU A 163 17.43 2.53 -2.52
N ALA A 164 18.61 3.11 -2.27
CA ALA A 164 19.25 3.06 -0.96
C ALA A 164 18.39 3.77 0.10
N ASN A 165 17.79 4.91 -0.24
CA ASN A 165 16.81 5.61 0.61
C ASN A 165 15.55 4.77 0.85
N TYR A 166 15.08 3.98 -0.12
CA TYR A 166 13.96 3.06 0.13
C TYR A 166 14.27 2.03 1.22
N LEU A 167 15.53 1.59 1.28
CA LEU A 167 16.00 0.53 2.18
C LEU A 167 16.65 1.07 3.48
N HIS A 168 16.78 2.39 3.65
CA HIS A 168 17.55 2.98 4.76
C HIS A 168 17.08 2.53 6.15
N LYS A 169 15.77 2.30 6.32
CA LYS A 169 15.17 1.82 7.58
C LYS A 169 15.68 0.44 8.04
N TYR A 170 16.34 -0.30 7.15
CA TYR A 170 16.95 -1.60 7.43
C TYR A 170 18.48 -1.51 7.60
N SER A 171 19.05 -0.31 7.58
CA SER A 171 20.50 -0.07 7.63
C SER A 171 20.86 0.86 8.79
N ALA A 172 21.75 0.40 9.67
CA ALA A 172 22.29 1.23 10.74
C ALA A 172 23.24 2.29 10.17
N ASN A 173 23.16 3.54 10.67
CA ASN A 173 24.04 4.64 10.27
C ASN A 173 24.01 5.00 8.77
N TYR A 174 22.87 4.79 8.10
CA TYR A 174 22.70 5.09 6.67
C TYR A 174 23.14 6.52 6.30
N ALA A 175 22.79 7.51 7.11
CA ALA A 175 23.10 8.91 6.83
C ALA A 175 24.61 9.16 6.70
N ASP A 176 25.42 8.58 7.59
CA ASP A 176 26.88 8.71 7.55
C ASP A 176 27.49 7.97 6.36
N MET A 177 26.97 6.78 6.04
CA MET A 177 27.42 6.00 4.88
C MET A 177 27.06 6.66 3.54
N ALA A 178 25.89 7.29 3.46
CA ALA A 178 25.41 7.97 2.25
C ALA A 178 25.97 9.40 2.10
N ARG A 179 26.54 10.00 3.15
CA ARG A 179 27.13 11.35 3.13
C ARG A 179 28.18 11.58 2.02
N PRO A 180 29.21 10.73 1.83
CA PRO A 180 30.16 10.93 0.74
C PRO A 180 29.48 10.89 -0.63
N LEU A 181 28.51 9.99 -0.82
CA LEU A 181 27.77 9.83 -2.07
C LEU A 181 26.83 11.00 -2.35
N THR A 182 26.15 11.52 -1.33
CA THR A 182 25.29 12.71 -1.48
C THR A 182 26.11 13.98 -1.72
N ASN A 183 27.34 14.06 -1.21
CA ASN A 183 28.26 15.15 -1.56
C ASN A 183 28.63 15.16 -3.05
N LEU A 184 28.72 14.00 -3.71
CA LEU A 184 28.97 13.89 -5.16
C LEU A 184 27.82 14.43 -6.04
N LEU A 185 26.65 14.74 -5.44
CA LEU A 185 25.53 15.35 -6.14
C LEU A 185 25.57 16.89 -6.16
N LYS A 186 26.55 17.51 -5.48
CA LYS A 186 26.74 18.97 -5.47
C LYS A 186 27.37 19.45 -6.78
N THR A 187 27.13 20.72 -7.12
CA THR A 187 27.47 21.31 -8.43
C THR A 187 28.97 21.26 -8.76
N ASP A 188 29.85 21.31 -7.75
CA ASP A 188 31.32 21.34 -7.91
C ASP A 188 32.01 20.05 -7.42
N ALA A 189 31.25 18.97 -7.24
CA ALA A 189 31.82 17.74 -6.71
C ALA A 189 32.67 17.00 -7.74
N VAL A 190 33.92 16.69 -7.38
CA VAL A 190 34.82 15.88 -8.22
C VAL A 190 34.43 14.42 -8.07
N TRP A 191 34.16 13.76 -9.20
CA TRP A 191 33.90 12.32 -9.26
C TRP A 191 35.25 11.58 -9.18
N SER A 192 35.64 11.17 -7.99
CA SER A 192 36.89 10.45 -7.71
C SER A 192 36.63 9.04 -7.22
#